data_AF-A0A517XWA6-F1
#
_entry.id   AF-A0A517XWA6-F1
#
_cell.length_a   1.000
_cell.length_b   1.000
_cell.length_c   1.000
_cell.angle_alpha   90.00
_cell.angle_beta   90.00
_cell.angle_gamma   90.00
#
_symmetry.space_group_name_H-M   'P 1'
#
loop_
_entity.id
_entity.type
_entity.pdbx_description
1 polymer ?
#
loop_
_entity_poly.entity_id
_entity_poly.type
_entity_poly.pdbx_seq_one_letter_code
_entity_poly.pdbx_strand_id
1 'polypeptide(L)'
;MDACRLLGRRVTEWVAVVADGRKDQHPLNEPESRTLPGCRPAGCGGPTMRAATAGLLLTLSVASHGLGTLPGASDEPPARFTVTTRKADDTVTVGGDRERTTFDVRSPSGISRAVIERTGDTWPKAVVVRLYLKGLENLKVSAGAVAVGAAAGVRDGKVEVRQWTPGKDETPLAADDPCRLAIRVLGKDGKLAAGVPLDGGHFEVTLPAAFLRDNPKLLTVEWIDFYR
;
A
#
# COMPACT_ATOMS: atom_id res chain seq x y z
N MET A 1 -0.55 39.38 21.25
CA MET A 1 0.49 39.52 20.20
C MET A 1 1.83 38.87 20.59
N ASP A 2 1.95 38.24 21.76
CA ASP A 2 3.23 37.68 22.24
C ASP A 2 3.55 36.25 21.76
N ALA A 3 2.55 35.46 21.36
CA ALA A 3 2.77 34.09 20.85
C ALA A 3 3.56 34.05 19.53
N CYS A 4 3.34 35.02 18.62
CA CYS A 4 4.05 35.08 17.35
C CYS A 4 5.52 35.49 17.50
N ARG A 5 5.87 36.30 18.51
CA ARG A 5 7.27 36.68 18.78
C ARG A 5 8.06 35.54 19.42
N LEU A 6 7.41 34.72 20.24
CA LEU A 6 8.01 33.51 20.83
C LEU A 6 8.30 32.42 19.78
N LEU A 7 7.41 32.25 18.79
CA LEU A 7 7.65 31.34 17.65
C LEU A 7 8.82 31.80 16.78
N GLY A 8 8.93 33.10 16.51
CA GLY A 8 10.03 33.66 15.72
C GLY A 8 11.41 33.45 16.35
N ARG A 9 11.55 33.64 17.67
CA ARG A 9 12.83 33.40 18.36
C ARG A 9 13.24 31.93 18.35
N ARG A 10 12.28 31.02 18.57
CA ARG A 10 12.56 29.57 18.59
C ARG A 10 12.99 29.03 17.24
N VAL A 11 12.48 29.58 16.14
CA VAL A 11 12.91 29.18 14.78
C VAL A 11 14.33 29.66 14.47
N THR A 12 14.72 30.86 14.91
CA THR A 12 16.08 31.37 14.69
C THR A 12 17.13 30.59 15.48
N GLU A 13 16.83 30.19 16.71
CA GLU A 13 17.68 29.27 17.49
C GLU A 13 17.78 27.89 16.82
N TRP A 14 16.70 27.43 16.19
CA TRP A 14 16.65 26.14 15.48
C TRP A 14 17.62 26.07 14.29
N VAL A 15 17.68 27.14 13.49
CA VAL A 15 18.57 27.19 12.31
C VAL A 15 20.04 27.23 12.74
N ALA A 16 20.35 27.94 13.83
CA ALA A 16 21.71 28.04 14.35
C ALA A 16 22.25 26.70 14.88
N VAL A 17 21.43 25.90 15.59
CA VAL A 17 21.86 24.60 16.13
C VAL A 17 22.10 23.56 15.04
N VAL A 18 21.31 23.59 13.95
CA VAL A 18 21.42 22.62 12.85
C VAL A 18 22.60 22.94 11.92
N ALA A 19 22.87 24.23 11.66
CA ALA A 19 23.98 24.64 10.79
C ALA A 19 25.37 24.38 11.41
N ASP A 20 25.46 24.40 12.74
CA ASP A 20 26.73 24.39 13.47
C ASP A 20 27.13 23.01 14.02
N GLY A 21 26.38 21.95 13.68
CA GLY A 21 26.73 20.55 14.00
C GLY A 21 26.56 20.13 15.46
N ARG A 22 26.04 21.00 16.34
CA ARG A 22 25.87 20.77 17.80
C ARG A 22 24.58 20.03 18.15
N LYS A 23 24.45 18.79 17.66
CA LYS A 23 23.24 17.94 17.82
C LYS A 23 22.91 17.56 19.26
N ASP A 24 23.90 17.56 20.14
CA ASP A 24 23.80 17.26 21.57
C ASP A 24 23.07 18.36 22.36
N GLN A 25 23.13 19.61 21.88
CA GLN A 25 22.43 20.76 22.46
C GLN A 25 20.99 20.91 21.94
N HIS A 26 20.45 19.87 21.29
CA HIS A 26 19.10 19.88 20.75
C HIS A 26 18.06 19.89 21.90
N PRO A 27 17.04 20.76 21.88
CA PRO A 27 16.02 20.85 22.94
C PRO A 27 15.19 19.56 23.16
N LEU A 28 15.26 18.60 22.23
CA LEU A 28 14.64 17.27 22.41
C LEU A 28 15.50 16.29 23.22
N ASN A 29 16.78 16.61 23.44
CA ASN A 29 17.70 15.82 24.22
C ASN A 29 17.76 16.26 25.69
N GLU A 30 17.11 17.38 26.05
CA GLU A 30 16.91 17.72 27.45
C GLU A 30 15.86 16.79 28.07
N PRO A 31 16.17 16.10 29.18
CA PRO A 31 15.20 15.29 29.89
C PRO A 31 14.27 16.19 30.70
N GLU A 32 13.33 16.86 30.04
CA GLU A 32 12.28 17.58 30.74
C GLU A 32 11.26 16.58 31.31
N SER A 33 11.18 16.55 32.65
CA SER A 33 10.27 15.76 33.45
C SER A 33 8.82 16.03 33.06
N ARG A 34 8.25 15.14 32.23
CA ARG A 34 6.83 15.14 31.88
C ARG A 34 6.02 14.58 33.05
N THR A 35 5.62 15.46 33.96
CA THR A 35 4.64 15.15 34.99
C THR A 35 3.27 15.00 34.32
N LEU A 36 2.82 13.76 34.15
CA LEU A 36 1.46 13.45 33.70
C LEU A 36 0.47 13.73 34.86
N PRO A 37 -0.58 14.54 34.65
CA PRO A 37 -1.62 14.71 35.65
C PRO A 37 -2.55 13.49 35.68
N GLY A 38 -2.71 12.89 36.86
CA GLY A 38 -3.90 12.13 37.23
C GLY A 38 -3.80 10.61 37.14
N CYS A 39 -3.04 10.00 38.06
CA CYS A 39 -3.21 8.60 38.44
C CYS A 39 -4.27 8.53 39.56
N ARG A 40 -5.34 7.72 39.39
CA ARG A 40 -6.14 7.20 40.51
C ARG A 40 -6.39 5.70 40.32
N PRO A 41 -6.22 4.87 41.37
CA PRO A 41 -6.17 3.41 41.25
C PRO A 41 -7.53 2.71 41.45
N ALA A 42 -7.59 1.51 40.84
CA ALA A 42 -8.25 0.27 41.23
C ALA A 42 -9.53 0.29 42.10
N GLY A 43 -10.60 -0.28 41.56
CA GLY A 43 -11.78 -0.74 42.30
C GLY A 43 -12.16 -2.17 41.90
N CYS A 44 -12.16 -3.06 42.90
CA CYS A 44 -12.43 -4.49 42.86
C CYS A 44 -13.87 -4.87 42.47
N GLY A 45 -14.06 -6.11 42.02
CA GLY A 45 -15.37 -6.76 42.03
C GLY A 45 -15.47 -8.00 41.15
N GLY A 46 -15.13 -9.17 41.69
CA GLY A 46 -15.48 -10.47 41.10
C GLY A 46 -16.94 -10.88 41.42
N PRO A 47 -17.28 -12.18 41.31
CA PRO A 47 -18.03 -12.74 40.20
C PRO A 47 -19.42 -13.24 40.60
N THR A 48 -20.32 -13.50 39.65
CA THR A 48 -21.43 -14.45 39.90
C THR A 48 -22.03 -15.06 38.61
N MET A 49 -22.10 -16.39 38.61
CA MET A 49 -22.80 -17.28 37.69
C MET A 49 -24.27 -16.93 37.46
N ARG A 50 -24.77 -17.21 36.25
CA ARG A 50 -26.05 -17.91 36.06
C ARG A 50 -26.00 -18.84 34.84
N ALA A 51 -26.17 -20.13 35.12
CA ALA A 51 -26.59 -21.16 34.20
C ALA A 51 -28.14 -21.18 34.13
N ALA A 52 -28.69 -21.50 32.95
CA ALA A 52 -30.04 -22.02 32.75
C ALA A 52 -30.12 -22.58 31.31
N THR A 53 -29.98 -23.90 31.14
CA THR A 53 -31.05 -24.90 30.89
C THR A 53 -31.77 -24.83 29.54
N ALA A 54 -31.49 -25.87 28.74
CA ALA A 54 -32.42 -26.83 28.12
C ALA A 54 -33.50 -26.34 27.13
N GLY A 55 -33.45 -26.90 25.93
CA GLY A 55 -34.50 -26.85 24.92
C GLY A 55 -34.22 -27.80 23.76
N LEU A 56 -34.34 -29.10 24.04
CA LEU A 56 -34.33 -30.19 23.05
C LEU A 56 -35.61 -30.10 22.20
N LEU A 57 -35.47 -30.09 20.86
CA LEU A 57 -36.57 -30.47 19.97
C LEU A 57 -36.01 -31.19 18.74
N LEU A 58 -36.12 -32.52 18.79
CA LEU A 58 -36.09 -33.41 17.63
C LEU A 58 -37.29 -33.08 16.73
N THR A 59 -37.07 -32.92 15.43
CA THR A 59 -38.04 -33.42 14.43
C THR A 59 -37.33 -33.99 13.21
N LEU A 60 -38.02 -34.99 12.65
CA LEU A 60 -37.66 -36.04 11.72
C LEU A 60 -36.95 -35.63 10.41
N SER A 61 -36.05 -36.52 10.01
CA SER A 61 -35.45 -36.69 8.69
C SER A 61 -36.47 -36.95 7.57
N VAL A 62 -36.21 -36.38 6.40
CA VAL A 62 -36.60 -36.97 5.10
C VAL A 62 -35.33 -37.22 4.30
N ALA A 63 -35.05 -38.51 4.06
CA ALA A 63 -33.96 -38.97 3.24
C ALA A 63 -34.25 -38.69 1.75
N SER A 64 -33.39 -37.91 1.10
CA SER A 64 -33.32 -37.80 -0.36
C SER A 64 -31.98 -38.40 -0.80
N HIS A 65 -32.03 -39.54 -1.46
CA HIS A 65 -30.88 -40.12 -2.15
C HIS A 65 -30.76 -39.44 -3.52
N GLY A 66 -29.59 -38.92 -3.87
CA GLY A 66 -29.35 -38.47 -5.24
C GLY A 66 -28.14 -37.55 -5.42
N LEU A 67 -27.06 -38.15 -5.89
CA LEU A 67 -25.85 -37.58 -6.50
C LEU A 67 -24.85 -36.86 -5.58
N GLY A 68 -23.69 -37.48 -5.47
CA GLY A 68 -22.51 -36.94 -4.84
C GLY A 68 -22.06 -35.65 -5.50
N THR A 69 -22.18 -34.57 -4.74
CA THR A 69 -21.41 -33.34 -4.96
C THR A 69 -19.98 -33.63 -4.53
N LEU A 70 -19.07 -33.66 -5.49
CA LEU A 70 -17.62 -33.58 -5.25
C LEU A 70 -17.36 -32.45 -4.26
N PRO A 71 -16.42 -32.58 -3.30
CA PRO A 71 -16.03 -31.44 -2.48
C PRO A 71 -15.50 -30.37 -3.45
N GLY A 72 -16.29 -29.31 -3.64
CA GLY A 72 -15.84 -28.11 -4.32
C GLY A 72 -14.59 -27.66 -3.60
N ALA A 73 -13.45 -27.75 -4.28
CA ALA A 73 -12.20 -27.20 -3.79
C ALA A 73 -12.50 -25.75 -3.42
N SER A 74 -12.49 -25.44 -2.12
CA SER A 74 -12.79 -24.11 -1.61
C SER A 74 -11.99 -23.08 -2.41
N ASP A 75 -12.71 -22.28 -3.20
CA ASP A 75 -12.20 -21.14 -3.98
C ASP A 75 -11.89 -19.96 -3.04
N GLU A 76 -11.33 -20.26 -1.86
CA GLU A 76 -10.99 -19.26 -0.88
C GLU A 76 -9.80 -18.45 -1.44
N PRO A 77 -9.90 -17.11 -1.48
CA PRO A 77 -8.88 -16.30 -2.12
C PRO A 77 -7.53 -16.51 -1.41
N PRO A 78 -6.45 -16.71 -2.18
CA PRO A 78 -5.13 -16.91 -1.62
C PRO A 78 -4.53 -15.56 -1.26
N ALA A 79 -3.86 -15.53 -0.11
CA ALA A 79 -3.33 -14.36 0.57
C ALA A 79 -4.39 -13.29 0.91
N ARG A 80 -4.73 -13.19 2.19
CA ARG A 80 -5.54 -12.09 2.72
C ARG A 80 -4.67 -10.83 2.77
N PHE A 81 -5.14 -9.72 2.21
CA PHE A 81 -4.45 -8.44 2.26
C PHE A 81 -5.30 -7.41 2.98
N THR A 82 -4.65 -6.56 3.76
CA THR A 82 -5.25 -5.32 4.25
C THR A 82 -4.72 -4.18 3.38
N VAL A 83 -5.62 -3.40 2.78
CA VAL A 83 -5.22 -2.29 1.92
C VAL A 83 -5.71 -0.97 2.51
N THR A 84 -4.78 -0.03 2.66
CA THR A 84 -5.07 1.33 3.16
C THR A 84 -4.65 2.36 2.14
N THR A 85 -5.55 3.24 1.74
CA THR A 85 -5.26 4.36 0.84
C THR A 85 -5.03 5.64 1.62
N ARG A 86 -4.26 6.58 1.06
CA ARG A 86 -4.01 7.89 1.69
C ARG A 86 -5.24 8.80 1.62
N LYS A 87 -6.01 8.74 0.53
CA LYS A 87 -7.24 9.53 0.36
C LYS A 87 -8.44 8.60 0.37
N ALA A 88 -9.53 9.07 0.98
CA ALA A 88 -10.76 8.29 1.14
C ALA A 88 -11.44 7.94 -0.19
N ASP A 89 -11.29 8.79 -1.21
CA ASP A 89 -11.89 8.58 -2.53
C ASP A 89 -11.09 7.63 -3.44
N ASP A 90 -9.88 7.24 -3.01
CA ASP A 90 -9.14 6.21 -3.73
C ASP A 90 -9.71 4.84 -3.38
N THR A 91 -9.86 3.99 -4.39
CA THR A 91 -10.34 2.62 -4.22
C THR A 91 -9.28 1.64 -4.70
N VAL A 92 -9.13 0.54 -3.96
CA VAL A 92 -8.31 -0.61 -4.38
C VAL A 92 -9.15 -1.86 -4.27
N THR A 93 -9.36 -2.53 -5.40
CA THR A 93 -10.01 -3.84 -5.44
C THR A 93 -8.93 -4.91 -5.55
N VAL A 94 -9.03 -5.94 -4.69
CA VAL A 94 -8.14 -7.11 -4.74
C VAL A 94 -8.85 -8.23 -5.47
N GLY A 95 -8.19 -8.81 -6.46
CA GLY A 95 -8.70 -9.95 -7.22
C GLY A 95 -7.58 -10.88 -7.67
N GLY A 96 -7.95 -11.89 -8.46
CA GLY A 96 -7.02 -12.87 -9.01
C GLY A 96 -7.31 -14.30 -8.54
N ASP A 97 -6.33 -15.18 -8.70
CA ASP A 97 -6.39 -16.61 -8.42
C ASP A 97 -5.23 -17.05 -7.51
N ARG A 98 -5.05 -18.36 -7.31
CA ARG A 98 -3.97 -18.99 -6.51
C ARG A 98 -2.55 -18.66 -6.93
N GLU A 99 -2.34 -18.27 -8.17
CA GLU A 99 -1.02 -18.01 -8.71
C GLU A 99 -0.75 -16.50 -8.84
N ARG A 100 -1.80 -15.71 -9.07
CA ARG A 100 -1.70 -14.28 -9.35
C ARG A 100 -2.69 -13.46 -8.54
N THR A 101 -2.19 -12.46 -7.82
CA THR A 101 -3.02 -11.40 -7.23
C THR A 101 -2.91 -10.11 -8.02
N THR A 102 -4.05 -9.44 -8.20
CA THR A 102 -4.15 -8.14 -8.86
C THR A 102 -4.74 -7.10 -7.91
N PHE A 103 -4.13 -5.92 -7.87
CA PHE A 103 -4.61 -4.74 -7.16
C PHE A 103 -5.06 -3.70 -8.18
N ASP A 104 -6.38 -3.57 -8.37
CA ASP A 104 -6.99 -2.57 -9.25
C ASP A 104 -7.18 -1.25 -8.50
N VAL A 105 -6.37 -0.25 -8.82
CA VAL A 105 -6.34 1.06 -8.15
C VAL A 105 -7.05 2.11 -9.01
N ARG A 106 -8.09 2.74 -8.45
CA ARG A 106 -8.72 3.93 -9.04
C ARG A 106 -8.52 5.12 -8.11
N SER A 107 -8.02 6.22 -8.66
CA SER A 107 -7.71 7.44 -7.91
C SER A 107 -8.29 8.65 -8.63
N PRO A 108 -9.48 9.15 -8.23
CA PRO A 108 -10.10 10.31 -8.88
C PRO A 108 -9.22 11.56 -8.88
N SER A 109 -8.38 11.71 -7.86
CA SER A 109 -7.48 12.86 -7.73
C SER A 109 -6.17 12.76 -8.52
N GLY A 110 -5.86 11.59 -9.08
CA GLY A 110 -4.63 11.33 -9.82
C GLY A 110 -3.34 11.31 -8.97
N ILE A 111 -3.35 11.68 -7.70
CA ILE A 111 -2.15 11.67 -6.84
C ILE A 111 -2.45 11.09 -5.47
N SER A 112 -1.81 9.97 -5.12
CA SER A 112 -2.00 9.37 -3.81
C SER A 112 -1.00 8.23 -3.53
N ARG A 113 -1.34 7.42 -2.52
CA ARG A 113 -0.60 6.25 -2.05
C ARG A 113 -1.57 5.16 -1.60
N ALA A 114 -1.20 3.91 -1.85
CA ALA A 114 -1.79 2.71 -1.25
C ALA A 114 -0.70 1.93 -0.49
N VAL A 115 -1.05 1.45 0.70
CA VAL A 115 -0.25 0.52 1.49
C VAL A 115 -0.98 -0.81 1.53
N ILE A 116 -0.32 -1.85 1.03
CA ILE A 116 -0.83 -3.22 0.97
C ILE A 116 -0.05 -4.02 2.01
N GLU A 117 -0.75 -4.46 3.05
CA GLU A 117 -0.21 -5.34 4.07
C GLU A 117 -0.59 -6.79 3.76
N ARG A 118 0.43 -7.64 3.66
CA ARG A 118 0.24 -9.09 3.55
C ARG A 118 -0.17 -9.65 4.91
N THR A 119 -1.32 -10.31 5.01
CA THR A 119 -1.77 -10.98 6.25
C THR A 119 -1.59 -12.49 6.25
N GLY A 120 -1.44 -13.13 5.07
CA GLY A 120 -1.00 -14.53 4.95
C GLY A 120 0.51 -14.70 5.13
N ASP A 121 1.04 -15.92 4.98
CA ASP A 121 2.46 -16.24 5.26
C ASP A 121 3.45 -15.86 4.16
N THR A 122 3.00 -15.86 2.90
CA THR A 122 3.84 -15.57 1.72
C THR A 122 3.11 -14.69 0.72
N TRP A 123 3.86 -13.98 -0.12
CA TRP A 123 3.30 -13.33 -1.29
C TRP A 123 2.91 -14.39 -2.35
N PRO A 124 1.85 -14.14 -3.13
CA PRO A 124 1.53 -14.91 -4.34
C PRO A 124 2.71 -14.93 -5.32
N LYS A 125 2.74 -15.94 -6.18
CA LYS A 125 3.80 -16.08 -7.20
C LYS A 125 3.88 -14.88 -8.15
N ALA A 126 2.74 -14.29 -8.48
CA ALA A 126 2.67 -13.08 -9.28
C ALA A 126 1.82 -12.00 -8.58
N VAL A 127 2.37 -10.79 -8.50
CA VAL A 127 1.67 -9.61 -7.99
C VAL A 127 1.61 -8.55 -9.08
N VAL A 128 0.40 -8.10 -9.38
CA VAL A 128 0.12 -7.09 -10.41
C VAL A 128 -0.61 -5.92 -9.79
N VAL A 129 -0.19 -4.70 -10.10
CA VAL A 129 -0.89 -3.47 -9.74
C VAL A 129 -1.38 -2.80 -11.01
N ARG A 130 -2.67 -2.52 -11.10
CA ARG A 130 -3.30 -1.84 -12.25
C ARG A 130 -3.72 -0.45 -11.83
N LEU A 131 -3.03 0.56 -12.34
CA LEU A 131 -3.30 1.96 -12.04
C LEU A 131 -4.20 2.54 -13.14
N TYR A 132 -5.48 2.75 -12.84
CA TYR A 132 -6.45 3.35 -13.77
C TYR A 132 -6.29 4.89 -13.74
N LEU A 133 -5.27 5.37 -14.45
CA LEU A 133 -4.87 6.77 -14.55
C LEU A 133 -4.81 7.18 -16.03
N LYS A 134 -4.81 8.48 -16.31
CA LYS A 134 -4.64 9.02 -17.67
C LYS A 134 -3.17 9.11 -18.04
N GLY A 135 -2.31 9.53 -17.10
CA GLY A 135 -0.87 9.59 -17.23
C GLY A 135 -0.16 9.00 -16.01
N LEU A 136 1.12 8.69 -16.16
CA LEU A 136 1.96 8.22 -15.07
C LEU A 136 3.22 9.08 -15.00
N GLU A 137 3.08 10.24 -14.37
CA GLU A 137 4.17 11.22 -14.17
C GLU A 137 5.22 10.66 -13.21
N ASN A 138 4.75 10.04 -12.14
CA ASN A 138 5.60 9.41 -11.14
C ASN A 138 4.89 8.20 -10.54
N LEU A 139 5.58 7.07 -10.53
CA LEU A 139 5.24 5.87 -9.79
C LEU A 139 6.40 5.59 -8.85
N LYS A 140 6.12 5.27 -7.61
CA LYS A 140 7.08 4.65 -6.71
C LYS A 140 6.46 3.41 -6.10
N VAL A 141 7.13 2.28 -6.31
CA VAL A 141 6.80 1.02 -5.67
C VAL A 141 7.91 0.69 -4.69
N SER A 142 7.56 0.32 -3.46
CA SER A 142 8.56 -0.10 -2.46
C SER A 142 8.07 -1.27 -1.63
N ALA A 143 8.95 -2.22 -1.36
CA ALA A 143 8.69 -3.35 -0.47
C ALA A 143 9.96 -3.71 0.30
N GLY A 144 9.88 -3.65 1.63
CA GLY A 144 11.07 -3.80 2.48
C GLY A 144 12.14 -2.75 2.18
N ALA A 145 13.36 -3.20 1.87
CA ALA A 145 14.49 -2.33 1.52
C ALA A 145 14.54 -1.94 0.03
N VAL A 146 13.69 -2.54 -0.81
CA VAL A 146 13.70 -2.32 -2.26
C VAL A 146 12.69 -1.24 -2.64
N ALA A 147 13.09 -0.32 -3.52
CA ALA A 147 12.19 0.65 -4.13
C ALA A 147 12.56 0.89 -5.59
N VAL A 148 11.56 1.05 -6.44
CA VAL A 148 11.71 1.41 -7.86
C VAL A 148 10.77 2.57 -8.18
N GLY A 149 11.34 3.60 -8.80
CA GLY A 149 10.63 4.72 -9.39
C GLY A 149 10.38 4.46 -10.88
N ALA A 150 9.25 4.91 -11.40
CA ALA A 150 8.94 4.84 -12.82
C ALA A 150 8.09 6.01 -13.31
N ALA A 151 8.16 6.29 -14.61
CA ALA A 151 7.28 7.22 -15.31
C ALA A 151 7.02 6.70 -16.71
N ALA A 152 5.84 6.99 -17.25
CA ALA A 152 5.49 6.65 -18.62
C ALA A 152 5.17 7.93 -19.41
N GLY A 153 5.75 8.01 -20.61
CA GLY A 153 5.55 9.14 -21.53
C GLY A 153 5.62 8.68 -22.98
N VAL A 154 5.50 9.63 -23.91
CA VAL A 154 5.69 9.38 -25.35
C VAL A 154 7.01 9.99 -25.78
N ARG A 155 7.85 9.20 -26.44
CA ARG A 155 9.08 9.63 -27.10
C ARG A 155 9.10 9.06 -28.52
N ASP A 156 9.38 9.89 -29.51
CA ASP A 156 9.45 9.48 -30.92
C ASP A 156 8.20 8.69 -31.39
N GLY A 157 7.02 9.11 -30.92
CA GLY A 157 5.73 8.48 -31.24
C GLY A 157 5.49 7.12 -30.58
N LYS A 158 6.34 6.70 -29.64
CA LYS A 158 6.22 5.44 -28.91
C LYS A 158 6.07 5.69 -27.42
N VAL A 159 5.26 4.88 -26.75
CA VAL A 159 5.19 4.88 -25.29
C VAL A 159 6.48 4.30 -24.73
N GLU A 160 7.17 5.10 -23.91
CA GLU A 160 8.38 4.70 -23.20
C GLU A 160 8.16 4.75 -21.69
N VAL A 161 8.80 3.80 -20.99
CA VAL A 161 8.82 3.75 -19.54
C VAL A 161 10.25 3.95 -19.04
N ARG A 162 10.47 5.05 -18.32
CA ARG A 162 11.71 5.31 -17.57
C ARG A 162 11.58 4.65 -16.19
N GLN A 163 12.64 4.00 -15.73
CA GLN A 163 12.73 3.47 -14.36
C GLN A 163 14.04 3.88 -13.70
N TRP A 164 14.01 4.08 -12.39
CA TRP A 164 15.15 4.51 -11.61
C TRP A 164 15.08 4.00 -10.17
N THR A 165 16.21 4.00 -9.49
CA THR A 165 16.27 3.82 -8.03
C THR A 165 15.89 5.14 -7.35
N PRO A 166 14.83 5.18 -6.52
CA PRO A 166 14.46 6.38 -5.79
C PRO A 166 15.52 6.77 -4.76
N GLY A 167 15.85 8.06 -4.67
CA GLY A 167 16.86 8.56 -3.73
C GLY A 167 17.06 10.06 -3.89
N LYS A 168 18.07 10.61 -3.19
CA LYS A 168 18.50 12.01 -3.38
C LYS A 168 18.97 12.24 -4.83
N ASP A 169 19.66 11.25 -5.37
CA ASP A 169 20.13 11.22 -6.76
C ASP A 169 19.38 10.09 -7.48
N GLU A 170 18.51 10.45 -8.43
CA GLU A 170 17.80 9.46 -9.25
C GLU A 170 18.78 8.76 -10.18
N THR A 171 18.99 7.46 -9.95
CA THR A 171 19.88 6.66 -10.79
C THR A 171 19.06 5.79 -11.73
N PRO A 172 19.21 5.91 -13.07
CA PRO A 172 18.50 5.06 -14.01
C PRO A 172 18.69 3.58 -13.70
N LEU A 173 17.60 2.82 -13.73
CA LEU A 173 17.61 1.39 -13.44
C LEU A 173 18.09 0.63 -14.69
N ALA A 174 19.04 -0.28 -14.52
CA ALA A 174 19.58 -1.09 -15.61
C ALA A 174 18.47 -1.92 -16.29
N ALA A 175 18.67 -2.26 -17.56
CA ALA A 175 17.66 -2.98 -18.34
C ALA A 175 17.46 -4.42 -17.85
N ASP A 176 18.51 -5.04 -17.31
CA ASP A 176 18.59 -6.40 -16.78
C ASP A 176 18.49 -6.45 -15.24
N ASP A 177 18.19 -5.31 -14.59
CA ASP A 177 18.02 -5.27 -13.14
C ASP A 177 16.89 -6.21 -12.69
N PRO A 178 17.12 -7.13 -11.74
CA PRO A 178 16.14 -8.13 -11.33
C PRO A 178 14.91 -7.52 -10.63
N CYS A 179 15.03 -6.29 -10.09
CA CYS A 179 13.94 -5.56 -9.46
C CYS A 179 13.17 -4.67 -10.45
N ARG A 180 13.58 -4.63 -11.73
CA ARG A 180 12.89 -3.86 -12.77
C ARG A 180 11.43 -4.27 -12.89
N LEU A 181 10.54 -3.28 -12.83
CA LEU A 181 9.10 -3.50 -12.95
C LEU A 181 8.75 -3.78 -14.41
N ALA A 182 7.92 -4.79 -14.66
CA ALA A 182 7.35 -4.98 -15.98
C ALA A 182 6.09 -4.11 -16.10
N ILE A 183 6.23 -2.97 -16.78
CA ILE A 183 5.16 -1.97 -16.93
C ILE A 183 4.63 -2.00 -18.36
N ARG A 184 3.32 -2.23 -18.50
CA ARG A 184 2.59 -2.16 -19.77
C ARG A 184 1.57 -1.04 -19.69
N VAL A 185 1.48 -0.25 -20.75
CA VAL A 185 0.45 0.80 -20.86
C VAL A 185 -0.66 0.26 -21.74
N LEU A 186 -1.84 0.05 -21.15
CA LEU A 186 -2.97 -0.63 -21.79
C LEU A 186 -4.13 0.35 -21.99
N GLY A 187 -4.70 0.36 -23.20
CA GLY A 187 -5.92 1.10 -23.50
C GLY A 187 -7.16 0.42 -22.94
N LYS A 188 -8.32 1.05 -23.11
CA LYS A 188 -9.64 0.51 -22.69
C LYS A 188 -9.98 -0.85 -23.31
N ASP A 189 -9.38 -1.18 -24.45
CA ASP A 189 -9.55 -2.45 -25.16
C ASP A 189 -8.59 -3.56 -24.67
N GLY A 190 -7.74 -3.26 -23.67
CA GLY A 190 -6.75 -4.18 -23.12
C GLY A 190 -5.50 -4.36 -24.00
N LYS A 191 -5.39 -3.65 -25.13
CA LYS A 191 -4.22 -3.68 -26.00
C LYS A 191 -3.21 -2.62 -25.57
N LEU A 192 -1.98 -2.72 -26.07
CA LEU A 192 -0.96 -1.70 -25.85
C LEU A 192 -1.46 -0.35 -26.38
N ALA A 193 -1.41 0.67 -25.53
CA ALA A 193 -1.80 2.02 -25.90
C ALA A 193 -0.78 2.62 -26.87
N ALA A 194 -1.28 3.39 -27.83
CA ALA A 194 -0.43 4.13 -28.78
C ALA A 194 0.17 5.42 -28.17
N GLY A 195 -0.32 5.86 -27.00
CA GLY A 195 0.14 7.09 -26.36
C GLY A 195 -0.49 7.33 -24.99
N VAL A 196 -0.10 8.44 -24.38
CA VAL A 196 -0.74 9.06 -23.21
C VAL A 196 -1.14 10.51 -23.57
N PRO A 197 -2.20 11.10 -23.00
CA PRO A 197 -3.07 10.55 -21.96
C PRO A 197 -3.93 9.38 -22.44
N LEU A 198 -4.27 8.47 -21.53
CA LEU A 198 -5.20 7.39 -21.80
C LEU A 198 -6.64 7.89 -21.75
N ASP A 199 -7.39 7.62 -22.82
CA ASP A 199 -8.86 7.70 -22.86
C ASP A 199 -9.48 6.39 -22.32
N GLY A 200 -9.21 6.13 -21.03
CA GLY A 200 -9.50 4.85 -20.38
C GLY A 200 -8.42 3.79 -20.62
N GLY A 201 -8.46 2.74 -19.79
CA GLY A 201 -7.38 1.75 -19.68
C GLY A 201 -6.64 1.87 -18.36
N HIS A 202 -5.39 1.41 -18.31
CA HIS A 202 -4.56 1.43 -17.10
C HIS A 202 -3.08 1.19 -17.39
N PHE A 203 -2.23 1.52 -16.41
CA PHE A 203 -0.85 1.06 -16.34
C PHE A 203 -0.81 -0.26 -15.57
N GLU A 204 -0.44 -1.36 -16.23
CA GLU A 204 -0.29 -2.68 -15.62
C GLU A 204 1.17 -2.86 -15.18
N VAL A 205 1.39 -2.92 -13.87
CA VAL A 205 2.71 -3.04 -13.23
C VAL A 205 2.83 -4.44 -12.63
N THR A 206 3.66 -5.28 -13.22
CA THR A 206 3.99 -6.61 -12.66
C THR A 206 5.26 -6.50 -11.84
N LEU A 207 5.19 -6.90 -10.57
CA LEU A 207 6.34 -6.93 -9.67
C LEU A 207 7.16 -8.19 -9.94
N PRO A 208 8.48 -8.09 -10.19
CA PRO A 208 9.32 -9.27 -10.39
C PRO A 208 9.51 -10.00 -9.05
N ALA A 209 9.74 -11.32 -9.11
CA ALA A 209 9.92 -12.14 -7.90
C ALA A 209 11.05 -11.64 -6.99
N ALA A 210 12.11 -11.06 -7.56
CA ALA A 210 13.21 -10.48 -6.80
C ALA A 210 12.76 -9.31 -5.89
N PHE A 211 11.74 -8.57 -6.30
CA PHE A 211 11.17 -7.45 -5.54
C PHE A 211 10.47 -7.90 -4.26
N LEU A 212 10.01 -9.16 -4.22
CA LEU A 212 9.28 -9.75 -3.10
C LEU A 212 10.06 -10.89 -2.41
N ARG A 213 11.34 -11.09 -2.76
CA ARG A 213 12.18 -12.21 -2.31
C ARG A 213 12.26 -12.32 -0.80
N ASP A 214 12.42 -11.19 -0.10
CA ASP A 214 12.55 -11.15 1.35
C ASP A 214 11.20 -11.22 2.07
N ASN A 215 10.15 -11.59 1.34
CA ASN A 215 8.77 -11.74 1.81
C ASN A 215 8.29 -10.53 2.66
N PRO A 216 8.42 -9.29 2.17
CA PRO A 216 8.17 -8.10 2.96
C PRO A 216 6.73 -8.07 3.48
N LYS A 217 6.51 -7.52 4.68
CA LYS A 217 5.15 -7.43 5.26
C LYS A 217 4.29 -6.40 4.51
N LEU A 218 4.92 -5.33 4.01
CA LEU A 218 4.28 -4.18 3.39
C LEU A 218 4.78 -3.97 1.95
N LEU A 219 3.85 -3.71 1.05
CA LEU A 219 4.06 -3.15 -0.27
C LEU A 219 3.42 -1.76 -0.31
N THR A 220 4.19 -0.75 -0.69
CA THR A 220 3.68 0.62 -0.85
C THR A 220 3.73 1.01 -2.33
N VAL A 221 2.64 1.59 -2.81
CA VAL A 221 2.51 2.11 -4.17
C VAL A 221 2.12 3.58 -4.06
N GLU A 222 2.94 4.47 -4.60
CA GLU A 222 2.70 5.92 -4.66
C GLU A 222 2.60 6.31 -6.14
N TRP A 223 1.68 7.20 -6.49
CA TRP A 223 1.48 7.61 -7.88
C TRP A 223 1.15 9.10 -8.01
N ILE A 224 1.49 9.62 -9.18
CA ILE A 224 1.14 10.95 -9.69
C ILE A 224 0.73 10.82 -11.15
N ASP A 225 -0.48 11.26 -11.46
CA ASP A 225 -1.01 11.47 -12.80
C ASP A 225 -0.73 12.91 -13.24
N PHE A 226 -0.19 13.03 -14.45
CA PHE A 226 0.10 14.30 -15.11
C PHE A 226 -1.18 15.07 -15.49
N TYR A 227 -2.27 14.36 -15.80
CA TYR A 227 -3.51 14.91 -16.38
C TYR A 227 -4.67 14.99 -15.37
N ARG A 228 -4.30 15.21 -14.11
CA ARG A 228 -5.21 15.41 -12.96
C ARG A 228 -6.13 16.62 -13.14
#